data_AF-C7JC04-F1
#
_entry.id   AF-C7JC04-F1
#
_cell.length_a   1.000
_cell.length_b   1.000
_cell.length_c   1.000
_cell.angle_alpha   90.00
_cell.angle_beta   90.00
_cell.angle_gamma   90.00
#
_symmetry.space_group_name_H-M   'P 1'
#
loop_
_entity.id
_entity.type
_entity.pdbx_description
1 polymer ?
#
loop_
_entity_poly.entity_id
_entity_poly.type
_entity_poly.pdbx_seq_one_letter_code
_entity_poly.pdbx_strand_id
1 'polypeptide(L)'
;MPTWLEVQRQRFKCKTCGATIYECLPDLDDKHRITKRLREAVALSAVKRTHQDAATFHAVEETLVSRIFNEYATEKLSGFEVDFPEVLGVDENYILGANRFIHADIETGKILDILPSRDLKTLRNYFQKHTHSSTKTKVFVQDMWSGYRTIHNEFFPDSLLVVDKFHVVRQANVAFENARKAYQAQLGKSGRVSMKRRHRMFLSRWDNMTNERQDKIAEILGPVRA
;
A
#
# COMPACT_ATOMS: atom_id res chain seq x y z
N MET A 1 1.63 12.58 34.03
CA MET A 1 0.57 13.53 34.44
C MET A 1 0.50 14.62 33.38
N PRO A 2 -0.70 15.02 32.92
CA PRO A 2 -0.84 16.12 31.98
C PRO A 2 -0.41 17.44 32.64
N THR A 3 0.24 18.30 31.89
CA THR A 3 0.60 19.66 32.32
C THR A 3 -0.38 20.64 31.70
N TRP A 4 -1.05 21.42 32.54
CA TRP A 4 -1.97 22.46 32.12
C TRP A 4 -1.29 23.83 32.18
N LEU A 5 -1.53 24.65 31.17
CA LEU A 5 -1.12 26.05 31.15
C LEU A 5 -2.38 26.91 31.25
N GLU A 6 -2.47 27.70 32.31
CA GLU A 6 -3.52 28.71 32.45
C GLU A 6 -2.96 30.05 31.98
N VAL A 7 -3.57 30.62 30.94
CA VAL A 7 -3.13 31.89 30.35
C VAL A 7 -4.32 32.84 30.28
N GLN A 8 -4.17 34.01 30.91
CA GLN A 8 -5.09 35.11 30.73
C GLN A 8 -4.69 35.88 29.46
N ARG A 9 -5.64 36.08 28.55
CA ARG A 9 -5.41 36.78 27.28
C ARG A 9 -6.37 37.96 27.14
N GLN A 10 -5.88 39.07 26.61
CA GLN A 10 -6.74 40.22 26.35
C GLN A 10 -7.67 39.98 25.16
N ARG A 11 -8.91 40.47 25.25
CA ARG A 11 -9.91 40.45 24.18
C ARG A 11 -10.20 41.88 23.74
N PHE A 12 -9.86 42.19 22.50
CA PHE A 12 -10.09 43.47 21.87
C PHE A 12 -11.37 43.43 21.03
N LYS A 13 -12.15 44.52 21.03
CA LYS A 13 -13.31 44.71 20.14
C LYS A 13 -13.09 45.96 19.31
N CYS A 14 -13.04 45.81 17.99
CA CYS A 14 -12.95 46.95 17.08
C CYS A 14 -14.22 47.78 17.17
N LYS A 15 -14.07 49.08 17.47
CA LYS A 15 -15.21 50.01 17.58
C LYS A 15 -15.84 50.34 16.21
N THR A 16 -15.09 50.22 15.12
CA THR A 16 -15.54 50.57 13.77
C THR A 16 -16.26 49.42 13.07
N CYS A 17 -15.68 48.22 13.05
CA CYS A 17 -16.26 47.06 12.34
C CYS A 17 -16.87 46.00 13.27
N GLY A 18 -16.76 46.16 14.60
CA GLY A 18 -17.31 45.19 15.56
C GLY A 18 -16.53 43.88 15.73
N ALA A 19 -15.48 43.67 14.93
CA ALA A 19 -14.65 42.46 14.98
C ALA A 19 -14.01 42.26 16.37
N THR A 20 -13.97 41.02 16.85
CA THR A 20 -13.28 40.64 18.08
C THR A 20 -11.92 40.03 17.73
N ILE A 21 -10.86 40.54 18.36
CA ILE A 21 -9.50 40.02 18.21
C ILE A 21 -9.02 39.62 19.61
N TYR A 22 -8.24 38.55 19.71
CA TYR A 22 -7.58 38.15 20.95
C TYR A 22 -6.11 38.52 20.87
N GLU A 23 -5.50 38.79 22.03
CA GLU A 23 -4.05 38.87 22.16
C GLU A 23 -3.40 37.64 21.53
N CYS A 24 -2.42 37.88 20.67
CA CYS A 24 -1.69 36.81 20.01
C CYS A 24 -0.77 36.13 21.03
N LEU A 25 -0.91 34.81 21.16
CA LEU A 25 -0.02 33.98 21.95
C LEU A 25 0.82 33.15 20.98
N PRO A 26 2.08 33.54 20.70
CA PRO A 26 2.87 32.94 19.62
C PRO A 26 3.03 31.42 19.69
N ASP A 27 3.03 30.85 20.90
CA ASP A 27 3.22 29.42 21.14
C ASP A 27 1.90 28.63 21.23
N LEU A 28 0.75 29.29 21.22
CA LEU A 28 -0.55 28.64 21.23
C LEU A 28 -1.00 28.36 19.79
N ASP A 29 -1.58 27.20 19.55
CA ASP A 29 -2.19 26.91 18.25
C ASP A 29 -3.45 27.76 18.03
N ASP A 30 -3.65 28.22 16.80
CA ASP A 30 -4.72 29.15 16.46
C ASP A 30 -6.10 28.46 16.40
N LYS A 31 -6.13 27.14 16.17
CA LYS A 31 -7.35 26.34 16.00
C LYS A 31 -7.68 25.53 17.26
N HIS A 32 -6.65 25.07 17.96
CA HIS A 32 -6.74 24.14 19.07
C HIS A 32 -6.23 24.81 20.35
N ARG A 33 -6.87 24.58 21.50
CA ARG A 33 -6.45 25.14 22.80
C ARG A 33 -5.25 24.38 23.39
N ILE A 34 -4.19 24.23 22.60
CA ILE A 34 -2.94 23.54 22.95
C ILE A 34 -1.76 24.34 22.42
N THR A 35 -0.56 24.04 22.90
CA THR A 35 0.65 24.64 22.35
C THR A 35 0.93 24.11 20.94
N LYS A 36 1.53 24.92 20.07
CA LYS A 36 2.02 24.51 18.74
C LYS A 36 2.97 23.32 18.85
N ARG A 37 3.85 23.34 19.85
CA ARG A 37 4.74 22.22 20.20
C ARG A 37 3.98 20.91 20.46
N LEU A 38 2.88 20.97 21.22
CA LEU A 38 2.06 19.78 21.47
C LEU A 38 1.34 19.32 20.18
N ARG A 39 0.81 20.25 19.37
CA ARG A 39 0.18 19.92 18.08
C ARG A 39 1.14 19.14 17.18
N GLU A 40 2.38 19.61 17.04
CA GLU A 40 3.41 18.92 16.22
C GLU A 40 3.74 17.53 16.77
N ALA A 41 3.91 17.40 18.09
CA ALA A 41 4.20 16.12 18.72
C ALA A 41 3.06 15.11 18.53
N VAL A 42 1.80 15.56 18.66
CA VAL A 42 0.60 14.75 18.41
C VAL A 42 0.52 14.34 16.94
N ALA A 43 0.75 15.26 16.00
CA ALA A 43 0.72 14.98 14.57
C ALA A 43 1.74 13.88 14.18
N LEU A 44 2.99 14.01 14.62
CA LEU A 44 4.03 13.02 14.36
C LEU A 44 3.74 11.65 15.02
N SER A 45 3.06 11.66 16.16
CA SER A 45 2.68 10.42 16.85
C SER A 45 1.53 9.71 16.15
N ALA A 46 0.54 10.46 15.66
CA ALA A 46 -0.60 9.94 14.90
C ALA A 46 -0.19 9.27 13.58
N VAL A 47 0.95 9.66 13.00
CA VAL A 47 1.52 8.98 11.81
C VAL A 47 2.10 7.60 12.16
N LYS A 48 2.63 7.42 13.38
CA LYS A 48 3.38 6.22 13.77
C LYS A 48 2.56 5.21 14.59
N ARG A 49 1.40 5.63 15.09
CA ARG A 49 0.61 4.90 16.10
C ARG A 49 -0.88 5.07 15.80
N THR A 50 -1.71 4.23 16.42
CA THR A 50 -3.15 4.43 16.36
C THR A 50 -3.54 5.75 17.05
N HIS A 51 -4.66 6.34 16.63
CA HIS A 51 -5.13 7.60 17.23
C HIS A 51 -5.39 7.44 18.74
N GLN A 52 -5.92 6.29 19.18
CA GLN A 52 -6.13 5.96 20.59
C GLN A 52 -4.82 5.90 21.40
N ASP A 53 -3.77 5.28 20.86
CA ASP A 53 -2.47 5.20 21.54
C ASP A 53 -1.78 6.57 21.60
N ALA A 54 -1.83 7.34 20.50
CA ALA A 54 -1.33 8.71 20.49
C ALA A 54 -2.08 9.62 21.48
N ALA A 55 -3.40 9.47 21.58
CA ALA A 55 -4.24 10.17 22.54
C ALA A 55 -3.84 9.86 23.99
N THR A 56 -3.68 8.57 24.29
CA THR A 56 -3.22 8.09 25.61
C THR A 56 -1.82 8.62 25.94
N PHE A 57 -0.89 8.55 24.99
CA PHE A 57 0.50 8.99 25.17
C PHE A 57 0.61 10.49 25.47
N HIS A 58 -0.19 11.31 24.80
CA HIS A 58 -0.19 12.78 24.97
C HIS A 58 -1.20 13.27 26.01
N ALA A 59 -1.99 12.38 26.62
CA ALA A 59 -3.08 12.71 27.52
C ALA A 59 -4.09 13.73 26.91
N VAL A 60 -4.51 13.46 25.67
CA VAL A 60 -5.50 14.26 24.93
C VAL A 60 -6.65 13.38 24.43
N GLU A 61 -7.74 14.00 23.98
CA GLU A 61 -8.86 13.30 23.36
C GLU A 61 -8.50 12.72 21.99
N GLU A 62 -8.96 11.50 21.68
CA GLU A 62 -8.74 10.86 20.38
C GLU A 62 -9.29 11.68 19.21
N THR A 63 -10.42 12.36 19.42
CA THR A 63 -11.01 13.25 18.41
C THR A 63 -10.12 14.45 18.08
N LEU A 64 -9.29 14.91 19.02
CA LEU A 64 -8.31 15.97 18.77
C LEU A 64 -7.15 15.42 17.93
N VAL A 65 -6.66 14.22 18.26
CA VAL A 65 -5.62 13.53 17.47
C VAL A 65 -6.05 13.35 16.02
N SER A 66 -7.27 12.85 15.79
CA SER A 66 -7.81 12.65 14.43
C SER A 66 -7.90 13.97 13.64
N ARG A 67 -8.34 15.06 14.28
CA ARG A 67 -8.37 16.39 13.64
C ARG A 67 -6.97 16.90 13.28
N ILE A 68 -6.04 16.83 14.23
CA ILE A 68 -4.64 17.25 14.03
C ILE A 68 -3.99 16.41 12.92
N PHE A 69 -4.23 15.10 12.88
CA PHE A 69 -3.72 14.23 11.82
C PHE A 69 -4.24 14.64 10.45
N ASN A 70 -5.55 14.86 10.30
CA ASN A 70 -6.14 15.25 9.03
C ASN A 70 -5.64 16.61 8.54
N GLU A 71 -5.49 17.59 9.44
CA GLU A 71 -4.90 18.90 9.12
C GLU A 71 -3.45 18.74 8.67
N TYR A 72 -2.65 17.99 9.43
CA TYR A 72 -1.26 17.72 9.11
C TYR A 72 -1.09 16.98 7.78
N ALA A 73 -1.93 15.97 7.51
CA ALA A 73 -1.93 15.24 6.25
C ALA A 73 -2.29 16.16 5.08
N THR A 74 -3.30 17.03 5.25
CA THR A 74 -3.69 18.02 4.23
C THR A 74 -2.55 18.98 3.92
N GLU A 75 -1.87 19.50 4.95
CA GLU A 75 -0.71 20.38 4.81
C GLU A 75 0.47 19.68 4.12
N LYS A 76 0.78 18.43 4.50
CA LYS A 76 1.90 17.67 3.92
C LYS A 76 1.65 17.17 2.51
N LEU A 77 0.40 16.89 2.16
CA LEU A 77 0.00 16.45 0.82
C LEU A 77 -0.38 17.64 -0.08
N SER A 78 -0.36 18.87 0.45
CA SER A 78 -0.60 20.08 -0.34
C SER A 78 0.49 20.22 -1.40
N GLY A 79 0.08 20.29 -2.67
CA GLY A 79 1.01 20.35 -3.79
C GLY A 79 1.80 19.07 -4.03
N PHE A 80 1.37 17.93 -3.46
CA PHE A 80 1.97 16.64 -3.79
C PHE A 80 1.74 16.32 -5.26
N GLU A 81 2.84 16.19 -5.99
CA GLU A 81 2.88 15.68 -7.35
C GLU A 81 3.66 14.38 -7.38
N VAL A 82 3.13 13.42 -8.13
CA VAL A 82 3.73 12.11 -8.30
C VAL A 82 4.76 12.21 -9.41
N ASP A 83 6.02 11.94 -9.06
CA ASP A 83 7.07 11.71 -10.05
C ASP A 83 7.16 10.20 -10.32
N PHE A 84 6.92 9.80 -11.57
CA PHE A 84 6.95 8.39 -11.94
C PHE A 84 8.40 7.93 -12.18
N PRO A 85 8.83 6.83 -11.54
CA PRO A 85 10.20 6.31 -11.61
C PRO A 85 10.48 5.64 -12.96
N GLU A 86 11.74 5.28 -13.20
CA GLU A 86 12.14 4.51 -14.39
C GLU A 86 11.50 3.11 -14.42
N VAL A 87 11.39 2.45 -13.26
CA VAL A 87 10.69 1.16 -13.11
C VAL A 87 9.46 1.34 -12.22
N LEU A 88 8.32 1.53 -12.86
CA LEU A 88 7.03 1.71 -12.20
C LEU A 88 6.36 0.34 -12.01
N GLY A 89 5.99 0.03 -10.77
CA GLY A 89 5.19 -1.15 -10.43
C GLY A 89 3.78 -0.78 -10.06
N VAL A 90 2.81 -1.56 -10.52
CA VAL A 90 1.39 -1.39 -10.18
C VAL A 90 0.80 -2.70 -9.67
N ASP A 91 -0.03 -2.62 -8.63
CA ASP A 91 -0.71 -3.76 -8.02
C ASP A 91 -1.99 -3.32 -7.27
N GLU A 92 -2.69 -4.27 -6.66
CA GLU A 92 -3.81 -4.05 -5.76
C GLU A 92 -3.59 -4.65 -4.37
N ASN A 93 -4.21 -4.00 -3.37
CA ASN A 93 -4.32 -4.61 -2.04
C ASN A 93 -5.70 -4.35 -1.43
N TYR A 94 -6.19 -5.31 -0.65
CA TYR A 94 -7.46 -5.19 0.04
C TYR A 94 -7.28 -4.42 1.35
N ILE A 95 -7.59 -3.13 1.32
CA ILE A 95 -7.36 -2.19 2.42
C ILE A 95 -8.68 -1.52 2.81
N LEU A 96 -9.05 -1.64 4.10
CA LEU A 96 -10.25 -1.03 4.68
C LEU A 96 -11.54 -1.42 3.92
N GLY A 97 -11.69 -2.71 3.59
CA GLY A 97 -12.90 -3.24 2.97
C GLY A 97 -12.99 -3.10 1.46
N ALA A 98 -11.97 -2.56 0.79
CA ALA A 98 -11.97 -2.33 -0.65
C ALA A 98 -10.61 -2.70 -1.30
N ASN A 99 -10.64 -3.10 -2.57
CA ASN A 99 -9.44 -3.25 -3.39
C ASN A 99 -8.94 -1.86 -3.78
N ARG A 100 -7.77 -1.49 -3.29
CA ARG A 100 -7.11 -0.23 -3.57
C ARG A 100 -5.96 -0.47 -4.53
N PHE A 101 -5.84 0.42 -5.50
CA PHE A 101 -4.72 0.42 -6.43
C PHE A 101 -3.51 1.02 -5.75
N ILE A 102 -2.35 0.42 -5.94
CA ILE A 102 -1.08 0.85 -5.39
C ILE A 102 -0.10 0.94 -6.55
N HIS A 103 0.69 2.02 -6.58
CA HIS A 103 1.85 2.07 -7.45
C HIS A 103 3.08 2.54 -6.69
N ALA A 104 4.21 2.00 -7.12
CA ALA A 104 5.46 2.08 -6.39
C ALA A 104 6.65 2.13 -7.34
N ASP A 105 7.74 2.68 -6.84
CA ASP A 105 9.05 2.50 -7.42
C ASP A 105 9.60 1.13 -7.02
N ILE A 106 9.77 0.27 -8.03
CA ILE A 106 10.23 -1.11 -7.81
C ILE A 106 11.71 -1.15 -7.40
N GLU A 107 12.52 -0.20 -7.86
CA GLU A 107 13.95 -0.18 -7.54
C GLU A 107 14.21 0.23 -6.10
N THR A 108 13.50 1.26 -5.63
CA THR A 108 13.65 1.76 -4.25
C THR A 108 12.72 1.06 -3.25
N GLY A 109 11.68 0.37 -3.73
CA GLY A 109 10.62 -0.20 -2.90
C GLY A 109 9.69 0.84 -2.28
N LYS A 110 9.73 2.09 -2.76
CA LYS A 110 8.93 3.19 -2.22
C LYS A 110 7.54 3.19 -2.83
N ILE A 111 6.51 3.12 -1.98
CA ILE A 111 5.12 3.37 -2.39
C ILE A 111 4.99 4.86 -2.76
N LEU A 112 4.46 5.11 -3.96
CA LEU A 112 4.27 6.46 -4.47
C LEU A 112 2.88 6.98 -4.13
N ASP A 113 1.84 6.18 -4.36
CA ASP A 113 0.46 6.54 -4.02
C ASP A 113 -0.46 5.32 -3.88
N ILE A 114 -1.62 5.54 -3.28
CA ILE A 114 -2.70 4.56 -3.12
C ILE A 114 -4.03 5.19 -3.53
N LEU A 115 -4.69 4.60 -4.53
CA LEU A 115 -5.98 5.08 -5.02
C LEU A 115 -7.13 4.26 -4.43
N PRO A 116 -8.32 4.88 -4.26
CA PRO A 116 -9.46 4.23 -3.62
C PRO A 116 -10.02 3.04 -4.39
N SER A 117 -9.73 2.95 -5.69
CA SER A 117 -10.22 1.90 -6.58
C SER A 117 -9.25 1.67 -7.72
N ARG A 118 -9.29 0.45 -8.27
CA ARG A 118 -8.56 0.06 -9.49
C ARG A 118 -9.41 0.12 -10.76
N ASP A 119 -10.64 0.61 -10.70
CA ASP A 119 -11.48 0.72 -11.89
C ASP A 119 -10.85 1.69 -12.91
N LEU A 120 -11.06 1.40 -14.21
CA LEU A 120 -10.43 2.15 -15.29
C LEU A 120 -10.76 3.64 -15.28
N LYS A 121 -11.93 4.05 -14.78
CA LYS A 121 -12.29 5.48 -14.72
C LYS A 121 -11.44 6.20 -13.68
N THR A 122 -11.29 5.62 -12.49
CA THR A 122 -10.41 6.14 -11.43
C THR A 122 -8.97 6.21 -11.90
N LEU A 123 -8.46 5.14 -12.53
CA LEU A 123 -7.07 5.10 -13.02
C LEU A 123 -6.83 6.11 -14.14
N ARG A 124 -7.72 6.22 -15.13
CA ARG A 124 -7.58 7.21 -16.21
C ARG A 124 -7.55 8.63 -15.70
N ASN A 125 -8.47 8.98 -14.80
CA ASN A 125 -8.50 10.31 -14.20
C ASN A 125 -7.18 10.64 -13.47
N TYR A 126 -6.60 9.64 -12.80
CA TYR A 126 -5.34 9.78 -12.10
C TYR A 126 -4.16 9.96 -13.06
N PHE A 127 -3.94 9.01 -13.97
CA PHE A 127 -2.80 9.06 -14.88
C PHE A 127 -2.89 10.22 -15.88
N GLN A 128 -4.08 10.62 -16.30
CA GLN A 128 -4.25 11.82 -17.13
C GLN A 128 -3.78 13.10 -16.43
N LYS A 129 -3.94 13.17 -15.10
CA LYS A 129 -3.50 14.33 -14.32
C LYS A 129 -1.99 14.32 -14.07
N HIS A 130 -1.40 13.15 -13.89
CA HIS A 130 -0.02 13.01 -13.39
C HIS A 130 1.01 12.61 -14.46
N THR A 131 0.57 12.08 -15.60
CA THR A 131 1.47 11.70 -16.69
C THR A 131 1.67 12.88 -17.63
N HIS A 132 2.93 13.17 -17.96
CA HIS A 132 3.34 14.27 -18.83
C HIS A 132 4.35 13.78 -19.87
N SER A 133 4.66 14.59 -20.88
CA SER A 133 5.67 14.23 -21.89
C SER A 133 7.07 13.98 -21.30
N SER A 134 7.34 14.49 -20.09
CA SER A 134 8.59 14.29 -19.35
C SER A 134 8.60 13.04 -18.46
N THR A 135 7.56 12.21 -18.49
CA THR A 135 7.48 10.98 -17.69
C THR A 135 8.64 10.03 -18.07
N LYS A 136 9.41 9.59 -17.07
CA LYS A 136 10.66 8.85 -17.26
C LYS A 136 10.51 7.33 -17.20
N THR A 137 9.28 6.83 -17.11
CA THR A 137 9.02 5.40 -16.98
C THR A 137 9.50 4.65 -18.22
N LYS A 138 10.51 3.79 -18.03
CA LYS A 138 11.08 2.91 -19.05
C LYS A 138 10.54 1.49 -18.95
N VAL A 139 10.14 1.07 -17.75
CA VAL A 139 9.59 -0.26 -17.48
C VAL A 139 8.32 -0.11 -16.65
N PHE A 140 7.24 -0.72 -17.13
CA PHE A 140 5.96 -0.78 -16.44
C PHE A 140 5.68 -2.23 -16.03
N VAL A 141 5.78 -2.49 -14.73
CA VAL A 141 5.56 -3.80 -14.13
C VAL A 141 4.13 -3.88 -13.61
N GLN A 142 3.38 -4.88 -14.07
CA GLN A 142 1.98 -5.07 -13.68
C GLN A 142 1.64 -6.53 -13.43
N ASP A 143 0.49 -6.77 -12.84
CA ASP A 143 -0.13 -8.09 -12.83
C ASP A 143 -0.68 -8.49 -14.22
N MET A 144 -1.40 -9.62 -14.29
CA MET A 144 -1.99 -10.11 -15.54
C MET A 144 -3.39 -9.54 -15.85
N TRP A 145 -3.87 -8.55 -15.10
CA TRP A 145 -5.16 -7.94 -15.36
C TRP A 145 -5.11 -7.05 -16.61
N SER A 146 -6.04 -7.30 -17.54
CA SER A 146 -6.11 -6.56 -18.81
C SER A 146 -6.34 -5.06 -18.62
N GLY A 147 -6.94 -4.64 -17.51
CA GLY A 147 -7.18 -3.23 -17.22
C GLY A 147 -5.89 -2.43 -17.09
N TYR A 148 -4.86 -2.96 -16.41
CA TYR A 148 -3.57 -2.27 -16.34
C TYR A 148 -2.88 -2.21 -17.70
N ARG A 149 -3.04 -3.24 -18.54
CA ARG A 149 -2.52 -3.20 -19.93
C ARG A 149 -3.16 -2.06 -20.72
N THR A 150 -4.46 -1.80 -20.52
CA THR A 150 -5.14 -0.64 -21.12
C THR A 150 -4.52 0.66 -20.63
N ILE A 151 -4.28 0.81 -19.32
CA ILE A 151 -3.62 1.99 -18.75
C ILE A 151 -2.20 2.18 -19.28
N HIS A 152 -1.41 1.11 -19.35
CA HIS A 152 -0.08 1.13 -19.95
C HIS A 152 -0.11 1.67 -21.38
N ASN A 153 -0.99 1.10 -22.23
CA ASN A 153 -1.06 1.51 -23.62
C ASN A 153 -1.52 2.97 -23.80
N GLU A 154 -2.36 3.47 -22.88
CA GLU A 154 -2.87 4.85 -22.92
C GLU A 154 -1.85 5.88 -22.41
N PHE A 155 -1.09 5.57 -21.35
CA PHE A 155 -0.26 6.56 -20.63
C PHE A 155 1.24 6.29 -20.64
N PHE A 156 1.66 5.05 -20.89
CA PHE A 156 3.08 4.65 -20.89
C PHE A 156 3.46 3.83 -22.14
N PRO A 157 3.03 4.23 -23.36
CA PRO A 157 3.15 3.39 -24.55
C PRO A 157 4.59 3.07 -24.95
N ASP A 158 5.54 3.95 -24.61
CA ASP A 158 6.96 3.81 -24.95
C ASP A 158 7.74 2.98 -23.92
N SER A 159 7.09 2.56 -22.83
CA SER A 159 7.73 1.75 -21.79
C SER A 159 7.66 0.25 -22.07
N LEU A 160 8.63 -0.51 -21.56
CA LEU A 160 8.61 -1.97 -21.61
C LEU A 160 7.58 -2.51 -20.62
N LEU A 161 6.54 -3.16 -21.14
CA LEU A 161 5.55 -3.86 -20.32
C LEU A 161 6.09 -5.19 -19.81
N VAL A 162 6.16 -5.34 -18.49
CA VAL A 162 6.61 -6.56 -17.81
C VAL A 162 5.50 -7.09 -16.92
N VAL A 163 5.24 -8.40 -17.00
CA VAL A 163 4.35 -9.08 -16.06
C VAL A 163 5.15 -9.48 -14.82
N ASP A 164 4.64 -9.15 -13.63
CA ASP A 164 5.27 -9.55 -12.38
C ASP A 164 5.36 -11.08 -12.26
N LYS A 165 6.60 -11.56 -12.07
CA LYS A 165 6.95 -12.96 -11.86
C LYS A 165 6.15 -13.61 -10.73
N PHE A 166 5.79 -12.87 -9.68
CA PHE A 166 5.03 -13.42 -8.56
C PHE A 166 3.67 -13.95 -9.02
N HIS A 167 2.95 -13.17 -9.84
CA HIS A 167 1.65 -13.57 -10.36
C HIS A 167 1.78 -14.76 -11.33
N VAL A 168 2.84 -14.80 -12.15
CA VAL A 168 3.11 -15.93 -13.06
C VAL A 168 3.37 -17.22 -12.27
N VAL A 169 4.27 -17.17 -11.29
CA VAL A 169 4.60 -18.32 -10.43
C VAL A 169 3.39 -18.76 -9.62
N ARG A 170 2.59 -17.81 -9.10
CA ARG A 170 1.35 -18.13 -8.39
C ARG A 170 0.36 -18.89 -9.29
N GLN A 171 0.14 -18.45 -10.53
CA GLN A 171 -0.73 -19.16 -11.47
C GLN A 171 -0.21 -20.56 -11.80
N ALA A 172 1.10 -20.71 -12.05
CA ALA A 172 1.72 -22.01 -12.28
C ALA A 172 1.52 -22.95 -11.08
N ASN A 173 1.70 -22.46 -9.85
CA ASN A 173 1.47 -23.24 -8.63
C ASN A 173 0.00 -23.66 -8.47
N VAL A 174 -0.95 -22.79 -8.81
CA VAL A 174 -2.39 -23.13 -8.78
C VAL A 174 -2.72 -24.21 -9.81
N ALA A 175 -2.22 -24.07 -11.04
CA ALA A 175 -2.42 -25.07 -12.10
C ALA A 175 -1.83 -26.43 -11.69
N PHE A 176 -0.61 -26.43 -11.15
CA PHE A 176 0.02 -27.63 -10.63
C PHE A 176 -0.78 -28.27 -9.49
N GLU A 177 -1.23 -27.47 -8.51
CA GLU A 177 -2.01 -27.97 -7.38
C GLU A 177 -3.35 -28.58 -7.84
N ASN A 178 -3.98 -28.02 -8.87
CA ASN A 178 -5.19 -28.58 -9.48
C ASN A 178 -4.91 -29.92 -10.16
N ALA A 179 -3.84 -30.02 -10.97
CA ALA A 179 -3.42 -31.28 -11.58
C ALA A 179 -3.09 -32.35 -10.53
N ARG A 180 -2.37 -31.96 -9.47
CA ARG A 180 -2.03 -32.82 -8.34
C ARG A 180 -3.27 -33.34 -7.61
N LYS A 181 -4.27 -32.48 -7.37
CA LYS A 181 -5.56 -32.88 -6.75
C LYS A 181 -6.33 -33.85 -7.64
N ALA A 182 -6.37 -33.61 -8.96
CA ALA A 182 -7.03 -34.48 -9.92
C ALA A 182 -6.37 -35.88 -9.97
N TYR A 183 -5.03 -35.94 -10.00
CA TYR A 183 -4.30 -37.20 -9.91
C TYR A 183 -4.51 -37.88 -8.56
N GLN A 184 -4.43 -37.13 -7.45
CA GLN A 184 -4.67 -37.67 -6.10
C GLN A 184 -6.04 -38.33 -5.97
N ALA A 185 -7.09 -37.79 -6.61
CA ALA A 185 -8.44 -38.35 -6.56
C ALA A 185 -8.52 -39.78 -7.13
N GLN A 186 -7.66 -40.12 -8.10
CA GLN A 186 -7.59 -41.44 -8.73
C GLN A 186 -6.87 -42.49 -7.86
N LEU A 187 -6.12 -42.05 -6.84
CA LEU A 187 -5.37 -42.95 -5.95
C LEU A 187 -6.26 -43.56 -4.86
N GLY A 188 -5.88 -44.76 -4.40
CA GLY A 188 -6.41 -45.36 -3.17
C GLY A 188 -6.09 -44.55 -1.90
N LYS A 189 -6.69 -44.92 -0.77
CA LYS A 189 -6.57 -44.18 0.52
C LYS A 189 -5.11 -43.91 0.92
N SER A 190 -4.23 -44.91 0.79
CA SER A 190 -2.80 -44.78 1.10
C SER A 190 -2.09 -43.78 0.18
N GLY A 191 -2.33 -43.86 -1.14
CA GLY A 191 -1.78 -42.94 -2.13
C GLY A 191 -2.25 -41.49 -1.93
N ARG A 192 -3.51 -41.29 -1.54
CA ARG A 192 -4.06 -39.95 -1.21
C ARG A 192 -3.33 -39.30 -0.04
N VAL A 193 -3.17 -40.03 1.07
CA VAL A 193 -2.47 -39.54 2.27
C VAL A 193 -1.01 -39.23 1.93
N SER A 194 -0.38 -40.11 1.15
CA SER A 194 0.99 -39.97 0.71
C SER A 194 1.22 -38.71 -0.13
N MET A 195 0.42 -38.48 -1.17
CA MET A 195 0.49 -37.29 -2.02
C MET A 195 0.23 -36.00 -1.24
N LYS A 196 -0.74 -36.01 -0.30
CA LYS A 196 -1.01 -34.84 0.54
C LYS A 196 0.17 -34.51 1.47
N ARG A 197 0.85 -35.51 2.04
CA ARG A 197 2.05 -35.27 2.89
C ARG A 197 3.22 -34.71 2.08
N ARG A 198 3.32 -35.09 0.80
CA ARG A 198 4.43 -34.77 -0.09
C ARG A 198 4.27 -33.50 -0.92
N HIS A 199 3.09 -32.85 -0.92
CA HIS A 199 2.78 -31.74 -1.83
C HIS A 199 3.78 -30.57 -1.79
N ARG A 200 4.34 -30.24 -0.61
CA ARG A 200 5.30 -29.13 -0.45
C ARG A 200 6.59 -29.33 -1.22
N MET A 201 6.97 -30.58 -1.54
CA MET A 201 8.16 -30.85 -2.35
C MET A 201 8.01 -30.27 -3.76
N PHE A 202 6.80 -30.29 -4.32
CA PHE A 202 6.53 -29.73 -5.65
C PHE A 202 6.48 -28.20 -5.70
N LEU A 203 6.42 -27.53 -4.55
CA LEU A 203 6.45 -26.07 -4.44
C LEU A 203 7.87 -25.53 -4.21
N SER A 204 8.85 -26.41 -4.08
CA SER A 204 10.25 -26.06 -3.89
C SER A 204 10.93 -25.85 -5.24
N ARG A 205 11.88 -24.90 -5.32
CA ARG A 205 12.74 -24.77 -6.50
C ARG A 205 13.61 -26.00 -6.63
N TRP A 206 13.69 -26.57 -7.82
CA TRP A 206 14.46 -27.78 -8.11
C TRP A 206 15.91 -27.67 -7.61
N ASP A 207 16.57 -26.55 -7.92
CA ASP A 207 17.98 -26.30 -7.57
C ASP A 207 18.22 -26.11 -6.06
N ASN A 208 17.15 -25.83 -5.29
CA ASN A 208 17.22 -25.67 -3.84
C ASN A 208 16.83 -26.96 -3.09
N MET A 209 16.59 -28.06 -3.81
CA MET A 209 16.23 -29.34 -3.20
C MET A 209 17.46 -30.24 -3.03
N THR A 210 17.43 -31.08 -1.99
CA THR A 210 18.36 -32.20 -1.84
C THR A 210 18.13 -33.26 -2.92
N ASN A 211 19.17 -33.96 -3.37
CA ASN A 211 19.09 -35.04 -4.36
C ASN A 211 17.99 -36.07 -4.00
N GLU A 212 17.89 -36.48 -2.74
CA GLU A 212 16.85 -37.42 -2.28
C GLU A 212 15.41 -36.93 -2.56
N ARG A 213 15.17 -35.62 -2.53
CA ARG A 213 13.86 -35.04 -2.86
C ARG A 213 13.66 -34.97 -4.37
N GLN A 214 14.71 -34.70 -5.14
CA GLN A 214 14.66 -34.71 -6.60
C GLN A 214 14.34 -36.11 -7.12
N ASP A 215 15.01 -37.14 -6.61
CA ASP A 215 14.77 -38.54 -6.95
C ASP A 215 13.34 -38.96 -6.63
N LYS A 216 12.82 -38.58 -5.45
CA LYS A 216 11.41 -38.84 -5.07
C LYS A 216 10.42 -38.13 -5.98
N ILE A 217 10.71 -36.92 -6.45
CA ILE A 217 9.84 -36.23 -7.40
C ILE A 217 9.88 -36.94 -8.76
N ALA A 218 11.05 -37.35 -9.23
CA ALA A 218 11.21 -38.09 -10.48
C ALA A 218 10.46 -39.44 -10.43
N GLU A 219 10.52 -40.16 -9.30
CA GLU A 219 9.76 -41.39 -9.06
C GLU A 219 8.24 -41.14 -9.15
N ILE A 220 7.75 -40.05 -8.57
CA ILE A 220 6.31 -39.73 -8.57
C ILE A 220 5.82 -39.27 -9.95
N LEU A 221 6.63 -38.49 -10.68
CA LEU A 221 6.27 -37.99 -12.00
C LEU A 221 6.40 -39.07 -13.09
N GLY A 222 7.17 -40.14 -12.82
CA GLY A 222 7.46 -41.19 -13.79
C GLY A 222 8.27 -40.65 -15.00
N PRO A 223 8.60 -41.50 -15.98
CA PRO A 223 9.18 -41.03 -17.22
C PRO A 223 8.17 -40.12 -17.93
N VAL A 224 8.53 -38.84 -18.08
CA VAL A 224 7.80 -37.89 -18.91
C VAL A 224 7.85 -38.44 -20.33
N ARG A 225 6.73 -39.00 -20.82
CA ARG A 225 6.60 -39.29 -22.25
C ARG A 225 6.53 -37.95 -22.97
N ALA A 226 7.63 -37.59 -23.62
CA ALA A 226 7.71 -36.47 -24.55
C ALA A 226 6.75 -36.66 -25.73
#